data_AF-A0A9X1IE29-F1
#
_entry.id   AF-A0A9X1IE29-F1
#
_cell.length_a   1.000
_cell.length_b   1.000
_cell.length_c   1.000
_cell.angle_alpha   90.00
_cell.angle_beta   90.00
_cell.angle_gamma   90.00
#
_symmetry.space_group_name_H-M   'P 1'
#
loop_
_entity.id
_entity.type
_entity.pdbx_description
1 polymer ?
#
loop_
_entity_poly.entity_id
_entity_poly.type
_entity_poly.pdbx_seq_one_letter_code
_entity_poly.pdbx_strand_id
1 'polypeptide(L)'
;MTEAEPSRCIRVRAYREGVRDAGRTFRLPADADVQAALKRAALAAVPKAEGWTLRLFSVERTEAGERVAAVLDRLARREMGGPDFAAALAATLDGARAVLAVGARDAKRVERVRSALGGDRR
;
A
#
# COMPACT_ATOMS: atom_id res chain seq x y z
N MET A 1 -1.59 -29.49 -10.03
CA MET A 1 -1.87 -28.45 -9.01
C MET A 1 -0.86 -27.34 -9.23
N THR A 2 -1.24 -26.24 -9.87
CA THR A 2 -0.30 -25.16 -10.22
C THR A 2 0.11 -24.43 -8.94
N GLU A 3 1.34 -24.68 -8.50
CA GLU A 3 2.03 -23.98 -7.43
C GLU A 3 1.74 -22.47 -7.55
N ALA A 4 1.33 -21.85 -6.45
CA ALA A 4 0.98 -20.44 -6.47
C ALA A 4 2.28 -19.63 -6.58
N GLU A 5 2.56 -19.03 -7.73
CA GLU A 5 3.68 -18.09 -7.91
C GLU A 5 3.51 -16.90 -6.95
N PRO A 6 4.31 -16.78 -5.88
CA PRO A 6 4.04 -15.81 -4.82
C PRO A 6 4.17 -14.35 -5.29
N SER A 7 4.92 -14.11 -6.36
CA SER A 7 5.05 -12.83 -7.08
C SER A 7 3.74 -12.36 -7.72
N ARG A 8 2.76 -13.25 -7.88
CA ARG A 8 1.45 -12.99 -8.51
C ARG A 8 0.29 -13.08 -7.53
N CYS A 9 0.59 -13.38 -6.27
CA CYS A 9 -0.37 -13.37 -5.19
C CYS A 9 -0.27 -12.01 -4.49
N ILE A 10 -1.37 -11.27 -4.44
CA ILE A 10 -1.42 -9.96 -3.78
C ILE A 10 -2.22 -10.03 -2.49
N ARG A 11 -1.76 -9.31 -1.46
CA ARG A 11 -2.48 -9.09 -0.21
C ARG A 11 -2.74 -7.60 -0.04
N VAL A 12 -3.93 -7.26 0.47
CA VAL A 12 -4.34 -5.87 0.72
C VAL A 12 -4.67 -5.66 2.18
N ARG A 13 -4.16 -4.59 2.77
CA ARG A 13 -4.43 -4.16 4.14
C ARG A 13 -4.86 -2.70 4.14
N ALA A 14 -5.95 -2.39 4.82
CA ALA A 14 -6.47 -1.04 5.00
C ALA A 14 -6.16 -0.50 6.41
N TYR A 15 -5.91 0.80 6.50
CA TYR A 15 -5.60 1.56 7.72
C TYR A 15 -6.59 2.71 7.82
N ARG A 16 -7.44 2.70 8.86
CA ARG A 16 -8.43 3.75 9.15
C ARG A 16 -8.45 4.00 10.66
N GLU A 17 -9.62 3.92 11.32
CA GLU A 17 -9.72 3.89 12.79
C GLU A 17 -9.07 2.63 13.41
N GLY A 18 -8.86 1.60 12.58
CA GLY A 18 -8.08 0.42 12.92
C GLY A 18 -7.48 -0.20 11.67
N VAL A 19 -6.63 -1.21 11.87
CA VAL A 19 -6.04 -1.99 10.78
C VAL A 19 -6.99 -3.12 10.41
N ARG A 20 -7.40 -3.15 9.13
CA ARG A 20 -8.22 -4.23 8.59
C ARG A 20 -7.47 -4.91 7.47
N ASP A 21 -7.21 -6.20 7.62
CA ASP A 21 -6.77 -7.00 6.50
C ASP A 21 -7.97 -7.28 5.59
N ALA A 22 -7.81 -7.12 4.27
CA ALA A 22 -8.85 -7.55 3.34
C ALA A 22 -9.02 -9.08 3.35
N GLY A 23 -8.11 -9.82 4.01
CA GLY A 23 -8.22 -11.24 4.36
C GLY A 23 -8.11 -12.18 3.17
N ARG A 24 -8.19 -11.67 1.95
CA ARG A 24 -8.11 -12.42 0.71
C ARG A 24 -6.75 -12.16 0.07
N THR A 25 -6.01 -13.24 -0.13
CA THR A 25 -4.91 -13.26 -1.10
C THR A 25 -5.55 -13.43 -2.47
N PHE A 26 -5.27 -12.51 -3.40
CA PHE A 26 -5.79 -12.59 -4.77
C PHE A 26 -4.68 -13.09 -5.69
N ARG A 27 -4.95 -14.18 -6.42
CA ARG A 27 -4.05 -14.67 -7.46
C ARG A 27 -4.34 -13.93 -8.76
N LEU A 28 -3.30 -13.35 -9.36
CA LEU A 28 -3.39 -12.68 -10.65
C LEU A 28 -3.23 -13.68 -11.81
N PRO A 29 -3.94 -13.49 -12.94
CA PRO A 29 -3.71 -14.21 -14.18
C PRO A 29 -2.26 -14.14 -14.68
N ALA A 30 -1.85 -15.09 -15.53
CA ALA A 30 -0.48 -15.24 -16.04
C ALA A 30 0.02 -14.09 -16.94
N ASP A 31 -0.90 -13.29 -17.45
CA ASP A 31 -0.67 -12.13 -18.33
C ASP A 31 -0.96 -10.78 -17.62
N ALA A 32 -1.43 -10.82 -16.38
CA ALA A 32 -1.80 -9.60 -15.66
C ALA A 32 -0.58 -8.72 -15.32
N ASP A 33 -0.73 -7.42 -15.56
CA ASP A 33 0.18 -6.39 -15.04
C ASP A 33 0.03 -6.31 -13.52
N VAL A 34 1.03 -6.87 -12.81
CA VAL A 34 1.12 -6.89 -11.35
C VAL A 34 1.12 -5.48 -10.77
N GLN A 35 1.82 -4.53 -11.38
CA GLN A 35 1.94 -3.18 -10.86
C GLN A 35 0.61 -2.42 -10.97
N ALA A 36 -0.06 -2.53 -12.13
CA ALA A 36 -1.40 -1.98 -12.31
C ALA A 36 -2.43 -2.66 -11.38
N ALA A 37 -2.30 -3.96 -11.13
CA ALA A 37 -3.16 -4.68 -10.19
C ALA A 37 -2.97 -4.17 -8.75
N LEU A 38 -1.74 -4.00 -8.28
CA LEU A 38 -1.44 -3.46 -6.95
C LEU A 38 -2.00 -2.04 -6.77
N LYS A 39 -1.80 -1.16 -7.76
CA LYS A 39 -2.36 0.21 -7.74
C LYS A 39 -3.88 0.21 -7.64
N ARG A 40 -4.56 -0.60 -8.46
CA ARG A 40 -6.02 -0.73 -8.43
C ARG A 40 -6.51 -1.30 -7.10
N ALA A 41 -5.85 -2.33 -6.59
CA ALA A 41 -6.20 -2.96 -5.32
C ALA A 41 -6.05 -2.01 -4.13
N ALA A 42 -4.95 -1.25 -4.07
CA ALA A 42 -4.74 -0.23 -3.03
C ALA A 42 -5.80 0.89 -3.12
N LEU A 43 -6.05 1.44 -4.32
CA LEU A 43 -7.07 2.48 -4.52
C LEU A 43 -8.49 2.03 -4.18
N ALA A 44 -8.83 0.76 -4.44
CA ALA A 44 -10.15 0.22 -4.13
C ALA A 44 -10.42 0.16 -2.61
N ALA A 45 -9.38 0.05 -1.79
CA ALA A 45 -9.49 -0.05 -0.34
C ALA A 45 -9.48 1.32 0.38
N VAL A 46 -9.11 2.41 -0.30
CA VAL A 46 -9.11 3.78 0.24
C VAL A 46 -10.40 4.51 -0.14
N PRO A 47 -11.08 5.18 0.80
CA PRO A 47 -12.26 5.99 0.50
C PRO A 47 -11.89 7.18 -0.40
N LYS A 48 -12.74 7.46 -1.37
CA LYS A 48 -12.64 8.63 -2.27
C LYS A 48 -13.61 9.69 -1.78
N ALA A 49 -13.28 10.31 -0.65
CA ALA A 49 -14.09 11.37 -0.08
C ALA A 49 -13.74 12.72 -0.73
N GLU A 50 -14.73 13.59 -0.89
CA GLU A 50 -14.52 14.94 -1.42
C GLU A 50 -13.57 15.75 -0.52
N GLY A 51 -12.71 16.55 -1.15
CA GLY A 51 -11.72 17.37 -0.44
C GLY A 51 -10.53 16.58 0.13
N TRP A 52 -10.43 15.27 -0.11
CA TRP A 52 -9.27 14.48 0.29
C TRP A 52 -8.18 14.50 -0.78
N THR A 53 -6.93 14.69 -0.35
CA THR A 53 -5.76 14.46 -1.17
C THR A 53 -5.47 12.96 -1.21
N LEU A 54 -5.41 12.39 -2.42
CA LEU A 54 -5.06 10.99 -2.66
C LEU A 54 -3.70 10.89 -3.33
N ARG A 55 -2.83 10.02 -2.82
CA ARG A 55 -1.51 9.75 -3.41
C ARG A 55 -1.17 8.27 -3.37
N LEU A 56 -0.48 7.80 -4.41
CA LEU A 56 0.05 6.45 -4.52
C LEU A 56 1.57 6.48 -4.41
N PHE A 57 2.11 5.59 -3.58
CA PHE A 57 3.53 5.34 -3.46
C PHE A 57 3.78 3.91 -3.93
N SER A 58 4.63 3.74 -4.94
CA SER A 58 5.03 2.44 -5.48
C SER A 58 6.47 2.19 -5.09
N VAL A 59 6.75 1.04 -4.49
CA VAL A 59 8.11 0.64 -4.09
C VAL A 59 8.36 -0.77 -4.61
N GLU A 60 9.50 -0.94 -5.25
CA GLU A 60 10.04 -2.22 -5.68
C GLU A 60 11.34 -2.46 -4.93
N ARG A 61 11.56 -3.71 -4.50
CA ARG A 61 12.84 -4.05 -3.89
C ARG A 61 13.96 -3.92 -4.92
N THR A 62 15.07 -3.38 -4.48
CA THR A 62 16.33 -3.35 -5.23
C THR A 62 17.19 -4.59 -4.99
N GLU A 63 17.03 -5.23 -3.82
CA GLU A 63 17.80 -6.41 -3.44
C GLU A 63 16.94 -7.48 -2.76
N ALA A 64 17.40 -8.74 -2.81
CA ALA A 64 16.73 -9.83 -2.12
C ALA A 64 16.81 -9.63 -0.60
N GLY A 65 15.68 -9.83 0.09
CA GLY A 65 15.59 -9.67 1.55
C GLY A 65 15.11 -8.29 2.03
N GLU A 66 15.01 -7.30 1.15
CA GLU A 66 14.41 -6.01 1.49
C GLU A 66 12.93 -6.16 1.86
N ARG A 67 12.52 -5.49 2.94
CA ARG A 67 11.15 -5.57 3.49
C ARG A 67 10.34 -4.34 3.13
N VAL A 68 10.21 -4.03 1.84
CA VAL A 68 9.54 -2.81 1.35
C VAL A 68 8.09 -2.67 1.85
N ALA A 69 7.35 -3.77 1.91
CA ALA A 69 5.99 -3.79 2.46
C ALA A 69 5.95 -3.44 3.96
N ALA A 70 6.95 -3.86 4.73
CA ALA A 70 7.03 -3.56 6.16
C ALA A 70 7.33 -2.07 6.42
N VAL A 71 8.15 -1.45 5.55
CA VAL A 71 8.40 0.00 5.60
C VAL A 71 7.11 0.77 5.37
N LEU A 72 6.36 0.42 4.32
CA LEU A 72 5.08 1.06 4.00
C LEU A 72 4.02 0.81 5.09
N ASP A 73 3.95 -0.40 5.68
CA ASP A 73 3.06 -0.72 6.79
C ASP A 73 3.35 0.18 8.01
N ARG A 74 4.64 0.38 8.35
CA ARG A 74 5.04 1.26 9.45
C ARG A 74 4.66 2.72 9.20
N LEU A 75 4.85 3.21 7.97
CA LEU A 75 4.47 4.59 7.60
C LEU A 75 2.96 4.79 7.68
N ALA A 76 2.18 3.85 7.15
CA ALA A 76 0.73 3.90 7.21
C ALA A 76 0.23 3.92 8.66
N ARG A 77 0.78 3.07 9.53
CA ARG A 77 0.44 3.03 10.96
C ARG A 77 0.79 4.30 11.71
N ARG A 78 1.90 4.96 11.37
CA ARG A 78 2.34 6.21 12.01
C ARG A 78 1.36 7.36 11.76
N GLU A 79 0.83 7.45 10.55
CA GLU A 79 -0.09 8.53 10.15
C GLU A 79 -1.57 8.18 10.38
N MET A 80 -1.86 6.90 10.65
CA MET A 80 -3.18 6.39 11.00
C MET A 80 -3.68 7.05 12.30
N GLY A 81 -4.91 7.57 12.27
CA GLY A 81 -5.55 8.18 13.43
C GLY A 81 -6.53 9.28 13.05
N GLY A 82 -7.76 9.16 13.55
CA GLY A 82 -8.86 10.09 13.27
C GLY A 82 -9.59 9.82 11.94
N PRO A 83 -10.75 10.49 11.73
CA PRO A 83 -11.63 10.23 10.59
C PRO A 83 -11.09 10.78 9.25
N ASP A 84 -10.12 11.69 9.28
CA ASP A 84 -9.60 12.42 8.12
C ASP A 84 -8.39 11.75 7.44
N PHE A 85 -8.16 10.46 7.72
CA PHE A 85 -7.06 9.69 7.13
C PHE A 85 -7.50 8.26 6.82
N ALA A 86 -7.07 7.76 5.67
CA ALA A 86 -7.14 6.36 5.33
C ALA A 86 -5.97 5.97 4.44
N ALA A 87 -5.46 4.75 4.60
CA ALA A 87 -4.48 4.20 3.70
C ALA A 87 -4.80 2.76 3.34
N ALA A 88 -4.22 2.27 2.25
CA ALA A 88 -4.24 0.87 1.90
C ALA A 88 -2.90 0.43 1.30
N LEU A 89 -2.36 -0.65 1.84
CA LEU A 89 -1.16 -1.31 1.38
C LEU A 89 -1.55 -2.55 0.58
N ALA A 90 -1.19 -2.58 -0.70
CA ALA A 90 -1.21 -3.78 -1.53
C ALA A 90 0.23 -4.26 -1.74
N ALA A 91 0.51 -5.55 -1.53
CA ALA A 91 1.85 -6.10 -1.75
C ALA A 91 1.79 -7.52 -2.33
N THR A 92 2.81 -7.89 -3.10
CA THR A 92 3.02 -9.28 -3.52
C THR A 92 3.45 -10.14 -2.32
N LEU A 93 3.12 -11.44 -2.32
CA LEU A 93 3.46 -12.32 -1.20
C LEU A 93 4.96 -12.58 -1.06
N ASP A 94 5.71 -12.52 -2.16
CA ASP A 94 7.18 -12.58 -2.15
C ASP A 94 7.84 -11.28 -1.65
N GLY A 95 7.04 -10.24 -1.37
CA GLY A 95 7.51 -8.94 -0.92
C GLY A 95 8.29 -8.13 -1.95
N ALA A 96 8.33 -8.55 -3.22
CA ALA A 96 9.08 -7.86 -4.27
C ALA A 96 8.53 -6.46 -4.58
N ARG A 97 7.20 -6.31 -4.54
CA ARG A 97 6.50 -5.08 -4.90
C ARG A 97 5.44 -4.73 -3.90
N ALA A 98 5.35 -3.43 -3.59
CA ALA A 98 4.32 -2.90 -2.73
C ALA A 98 3.84 -1.53 -3.22
N VAL A 99 2.53 -1.30 -3.04
CA VAL A 99 1.87 -0.03 -3.33
C VAL A 99 1.11 0.42 -2.09
N LEU A 100 1.38 1.64 -1.64
CA LEU A 100 0.62 2.31 -0.60
C LEU A 100 -0.22 3.42 -1.22
N ALA A 101 -1.54 3.29 -1.11
CA ALA A 101 -2.48 4.38 -1.34
C ALA A 101 -2.70 5.12 -0.03
N VAL A 102 -2.60 6.44 -0.04
CA VAL A 102 -2.88 7.31 1.11
C VAL A 102 -3.90 8.35 0.70
N GLY A 103 -4.97 8.47 1.50
CA GLY A 103 -5.97 9.51 1.41
C GLY A 103 -6.02 10.28 2.72
N ALA A 104 -5.98 11.61 2.66
CA ALA A 104 -6.18 12.44 3.83
C ALA A 104 -6.82 13.77 3.46
N ARG A 105 -7.63 14.33 4.36
CA ARG A 105 -8.17 15.70 4.19
C ARG A 105 -7.06 16.75 4.29
N ASP A 106 -6.12 16.56 5.20
CA ASP A 106 -4.94 17.41 5.34
C ASP A 106 -3.78 16.88 4.47
N ALA A 107 -3.46 17.63 3.40
CA ALA A 107 -2.37 17.30 2.48
C ALA A 107 -1.00 17.17 3.19
N LYS A 108 -0.78 17.84 4.33
CA LYS A 108 0.48 17.70 5.09
C LYS A 108 0.69 16.28 5.59
N ARG A 109 -0.38 15.52 5.87
CA ARG A 109 -0.26 14.10 6.24
C ARG A 109 0.27 13.26 5.09
N VAL A 110 -0.21 13.51 3.88
CA VAL A 110 0.26 12.84 2.66
C VAL A 110 1.73 13.17 2.39
N GLU A 111 2.12 14.44 2.57
CA GLU A 111 3.51 14.87 2.38
C GLU A 111 4.45 14.31 3.44
N ARG A 112 4.02 14.10 4.70
CA ARG A 112 4.86 13.40 5.70
C ARG A 112 5.19 11.96 5.29
N VAL A 113 4.25 11.23 4.68
CA VAL A 113 4.51 9.90 4.12
C VAL A 113 5.54 10.00 2.98
N ARG A 114 5.38 10.97 2.09
CA ARG A 114 6.30 11.21 0.98
C ARG A 114 7.72 11.51 1.47
N SER A 115 7.88 12.46 2.40
CA SER A 115 9.20 12.82 2.95
C SER A 115 9.86 11.65 3.65
N ALA A 116 9.09 10.85 4.39
CA ALA A 116 9.62 9.66 5.07
C ALA A 116 10.13 8.57 4.11
N LEU A 117 9.60 8.50 2.88
CA LEU A 117 10.11 7.63 1.82
C LEU A 117 11.35 8.20 1.14
N GLY A 118 11.48 9.53 1.07
CA GLY A 118 12.63 10.22 0.47
C GLY A 118 13.90 10.25 1.34
N GLY A 119 13.87 9.71 2.56
CA GLY A 119 15.00 9.75 3.48
C GLY A 119 15.16 11.07 4.24
N ASP A 120 14.24 12.02 4.09
CA ASP A 120 14.24 13.30 4.80
C ASP A 120 13.74 13.09 6.24
N ARG A 121 14.62 12.56 7.11
CA ARG A 121 14.51 12.73 8.56
C ARG A 121 15.30 13.97 8.95
N ARG A 122 14.61 15.10 9.09
CA ARG A 122 15.07 16.15 10.01
C ARG A 122 14.74 15.75 11.44
#